data_AF-A0A379AGY1-F1
#
_entry.id   AF-A0A379AGY1-F1
#
_cell.length_a   1.000
_cell.length_b   1.000
_cell.length_c   1.000
_cell.angle_alpha   90.00
_cell.angle_beta   90.00
_cell.angle_gamma   90.00
#
_symmetry.space_group_name_H-M   'P 1'
#
loop_
_entity.id
_entity.type
_entity.pdbx_description
1 polymer ?
#
loop_
_entity_poly.entity_id
_entity_poly.type
_entity_poly.pdbx_seq_one_letter_code
_entity_poly.pdbx_strand_id
1 'polypeptide(L)'
;MAAIKKAKDAGIPVVLINREIPVDDVALAQITHNNFQAGSDVANVFVEKMGEKGKYAELACNLADNNCVTRSKSFHQVLDQYPDMQSVARQDAKGTLIDGKRIMDSILQAHPDVKGVICGNGPVALGAIAALKAAGRNDVIVVGIDGSNDERDAVKAGTLKATVMLQAQAIAAGRGDRSR
;
A
#
# COMPACT_ATOMS: atom_id res chain seq x y z
N MET A 1 0.44 -16.45 -16.33
CA MET A 1 -0.55 -17.46 -16.76
C MET A 1 0.06 -18.74 -17.30
N ALA A 2 1.00 -18.69 -18.27
CA ALA A 2 1.55 -19.90 -18.91
C ALA A 2 2.11 -20.95 -17.94
N ALA A 3 2.85 -20.53 -16.90
CA ALA A 3 3.43 -21.46 -15.91
C ALA A 3 2.37 -22.18 -15.06
N ILE A 4 1.33 -21.47 -14.64
CA ILE A 4 0.26 -22.01 -13.79
C ILE A 4 -0.62 -22.96 -14.57
N LYS A 5 -0.96 -22.60 -15.81
CA LYS A 5 -1.71 -23.48 -16.71
C LYS A 5 -0.96 -24.77 -16.99
N LYS A 6 0.35 -24.70 -17.23
CA LYS A 6 1.21 -25.89 -17.41
C LYS A 6 1.24 -26.79 -16.18
N ALA A 7 1.30 -26.22 -14.97
CA ALA A 7 1.25 -26.99 -13.74
C ALA A 7 -0.12 -27.68 -13.54
N LYS A 8 -1.22 -26.96 -13.82
CA LYS A 8 -2.58 -27.52 -13.79
C LYS A 8 -2.74 -28.66 -14.80
N ASP A 9 -2.35 -28.46 -16.05
CA ASP A 9 -2.44 -29.46 -17.12
C ASP A 9 -1.63 -30.72 -16.80
N ALA A 10 -0.58 -30.60 -15.98
CA ALA A 10 0.24 -31.71 -15.47
C ALA A 10 -0.32 -32.36 -14.20
N GLY A 11 -1.50 -31.96 -13.70
CA GLY A 11 -2.10 -32.49 -12.47
C GLY A 11 -1.35 -32.08 -11.20
N ILE A 12 -0.51 -31.04 -11.25
CA ILE A 12 0.24 -30.54 -10.10
C ILE A 12 -0.64 -29.56 -9.31
N PRO A 13 -0.90 -29.81 -8.02
CA PRO A 13 -1.58 -28.86 -7.12
C PRO A 13 -0.91 -27.48 -7.11
N VAL A 14 -1.68 -26.43 -7.41
CA VAL A 14 -1.21 -25.04 -7.32
C VAL A 14 -2.00 -24.31 -6.23
N VAL A 15 -1.31 -23.69 -5.28
CA VAL A 15 -1.89 -22.75 -4.30
C VAL A 15 -1.23 -21.39 -4.52
N LEU A 16 -2.04 -20.35 -4.65
CA LEU A 16 -1.55 -18.98 -4.77
C LEU A 16 -1.51 -18.34 -3.40
N ILE A 17 -0.37 -17.77 -3.03
CA ILE A 17 -0.20 -17.02 -1.78
C ILE A 17 0.12 -15.58 -2.16
N ASN A 18 -0.43 -14.63 -1.41
CA ASN A 18 -0.18 -13.19 -1.49
C ASN A 18 -0.78 -12.48 -2.72
N ARG A 19 -0.78 -13.08 -3.92
CA ARG A 19 -1.34 -12.47 -5.14
C ARG A 19 -2.42 -13.34 -5.77
N GLU A 20 -3.55 -12.72 -6.07
CA GLU A 20 -4.66 -13.35 -6.76
C GLU A 20 -4.47 -13.32 -8.28
N ILE A 21 -5.02 -14.33 -8.94
CA ILE A 21 -5.26 -14.35 -10.38
C ILE A 21 -6.78 -14.37 -10.57
N PRO A 22 -7.36 -13.38 -11.29
CA PRO A 22 -8.80 -13.28 -11.50
C PRO A 22 -9.24 -14.22 -12.63
N VAL A 23 -8.93 -15.50 -12.49
CA VAL A 23 -9.35 -16.58 -13.39
C VAL A 23 -9.74 -17.75 -12.53
N ASP A 24 -10.96 -18.25 -12.72
CA ASP A 24 -11.44 -19.41 -11.98
C ASP A 24 -10.67 -20.68 -12.39
N ASP A 25 -10.63 -21.65 -11.47
CA ASP A 25 -10.10 -22.99 -11.73
C ASP A 25 -8.63 -23.02 -12.20
N VAL A 26 -7.78 -22.06 -11.80
CA VAL A 26 -6.32 -22.10 -12.11
C VAL A 26 -5.46 -22.50 -10.91
N ALA A 27 -6.03 -22.48 -9.70
CA ALA A 27 -5.40 -22.86 -8.45
C ALA A 27 -6.43 -23.49 -7.53
N LEU A 28 -5.99 -24.42 -6.66
CA LEU A 28 -6.83 -25.09 -5.66
C LEU A 28 -7.33 -24.13 -4.59
N ALA A 29 -6.51 -23.14 -4.24
CA ALA A 29 -6.83 -22.09 -3.28
C ALA A 29 -6.00 -20.85 -3.58
N GLN A 30 -6.56 -19.69 -3.25
CA GLN A 30 -5.86 -18.40 -3.28
C GLN A 30 -5.92 -17.79 -1.88
N ILE A 31 -4.77 -17.74 -1.20
CA ILE A 31 -4.64 -17.20 0.16
C ILE A 31 -4.09 -15.78 0.05
N THR A 32 -4.96 -14.80 0.29
CA THR A 32 -4.62 -13.38 0.28
C THR A 32 -5.03 -12.74 1.60
N HIS A 33 -4.57 -11.52 1.83
CA HIS A 33 -5.03 -10.71 2.97
C HIS A 33 -6.31 -9.97 2.60
N ASN A 34 -7.01 -9.49 3.63
CA ASN A 34 -8.02 -8.47 3.44
C ASN A 34 -7.35 -7.11 3.12
N ASN A 35 -6.94 -6.95 1.86
CA ASN A 35 -6.31 -5.74 1.33
C ASN A 35 -7.21 -4.52 1.44
N PHE A 36 -8.54 -4.73 1.40
CA PHE A 36 -9.53 -3.68 1.56
C PHE A 36 -9.56 -3.14 2.99
N GLN A 37 -9.58 -4.04 3.98
CA GLN A 37 -9.48 -3.67 5.38
C GLN A 37 -8.15 -2.98 5.67
N ALA A 38 -7.03 -3.54 5.22
CA ALA A 38 -5.72 -2.95 5.43
C ALA A 38 -5.60 -1.54 4.83
N GLY A 39 -6.18 -1.32 3.64
CA GLY A 39 -6.21 0.01 3.05
C GLY A 39 -7.14 0.98 3.78
N SER A 40 -8.29 0.52 4.26
CA SER A 40 -9.21 1.34 5.07
C SER A 40 -8.58 1.75 6.40
N ASP A 41 -7.92 0.82 7.10
CA ASP A 41 -7.28 1.06 8.40
C ASP A 41 -6.17 2.11 8.28
N VAL A 42 -5.30 1.99 7.28
CA VAL A 42 -4.24 2.98 7.09
C VAL A 42 -4.78 4.34 6.65
N ALA A 43 -5.85 4.36 5.84
CA ALA A 43 -6.49 5.61 5.43
C ALA A 43 -7.15 6.34 6.61
N ASN A 44 -7.78 5.61 7.54
CA ASN A 44 -8.34 6.21 8.77
C ASN A 44 -7.25 6.88 9.61
N VAL A 45 -6.10 6.21 9.80
CA VAL A 45 -4.97 6.83 10.51
C VAL A 45 -4.42 8.03 9.74
N PHE A 46 -4.37 7.96 8.41
CA PHE A 46 -3.93 9.08 7.58
C PHE A 46 -4.81 10.31 7.76
N VAL A 47 -6.14 10.15 7.72
CA VAL A 47 -7.11 11.22 7.98
C VAL A 47 -6.90 11.84 9.36
N GLU A 48 -6.78 11.01 10.41
CA GLU A 48 -6.55 11.46 11.79
C GLU A 48 -5.27 12.33 11.87
N LYS A 49 -4.17 11.86 11.26
CA LYS A 49 -2.90 12.59 11.29
C LYS A 49 -2.94 13.87 10.45
N MET A 50 -3.68 13.86 9.35
CA MET A 50 -3.89 15.06 8.52
C MET A 50 -4.81 16.09 9.21
N GLY A 51 -5.51 15.70 10.28
CA GLY A 51 -6.49 16.55 10.93
C GLY A 51 -7.68 16.86 10.02
N GLU A 52 -8.07 15.87 9.22
CA GLU A 52 -9.24 15.90 8.32
C GLU A 52 -9.19 16.97 7.22
N LYS A 53 -8.02 17.56 6.95
CA LYS A 53 -7.86 18.61 5.93
C LYS A 53 -6.48 18.64 5.29
N GLY A 54 -6.40 19.35 4.16
CA GLY A 54 -5.15 19.68 3.49
C GLY A 54 -4.85 18.82 2.26
N LYS A 55 -3.80 19.20 1.56
CA LYS A 55 -3.42 18.58 0.29
C LYS A 55 -2.66 17.28 0.52
N TYR A 56 -3.06 16.23 -0.18
CA TYR A 56 -2.37 14.95 -0.13
C TYR A 56 -2.11 14.36 -1.52
N ALA A 57 -1.13 13.48 -1.60
CA ALA A 57 -0.87 12.67 -2.78
C ALA A 57 -1.07 11.18 -2.48
N GLU A 58 -1.48 10.42 -3.49
CA GLU A 58 -1.47 8.97 -3.48
C GLU A 58 -0.36 8.45 -4.39
N LEU A 59 0.51 7.60 -3.83
CA LEU A 59 1.44 6.79 -4.60
C LEU A 59 0.96 5.35 -4.51
N ALA A 60 0.18 4.92 -5.50
CA ALA A 60 -0.28 3.54 -5.57
C ALA A 60 0.91 2.59 -5.75
N CYS A 61 0.78 1.33 -5.31
CA CYS A 61 1.73 0.30 -5.70
C CYS A 61 1.52 -0.08 -7.18
N ASN A 62 1.83 -1.30 -7.61
CA ASN A 62 1.67 -1.67 -9.03
C ASN A 62 0.19 -1.80 -9.41
N LEU A 63 -0.38 -0.88 -10.19
CA LEU A 63 -1.80 -0.94 -10.60
C LEU A 63 -2.15 -2.10 -11.53
N ALA A 64 -1.15 -2.84 -12.04
CA ALA A 64 -1.40 -4.13 -12.71
C ALA A 64 -1.69 -5.29 -11.72
N ASP A 65 -1.55 -5.05 -10.41
CA ASP A 65 -1.90 -5.99 -9.33
C ASP A 65 -3.28 -5.64 -8.74
N ASN A 66 -4.20 -6.61 -8.74
CA ASN A 66 -5.56 -6.42 -8.21
C ASN A 66 -5.55 -6.04 -6.71
N ASN A 67 -4.57 -6.50 -5.94
CA ASN A 67 -4.42 -6.10 -4.54
C ASN A 67 -4.13 -4.61 -4.40
N CYS A 68 -3.27 -4.06 -5.26
CA CYS A 68 -2.96 -2.63 -5.29
C CYS A 68 -4.16 -1.79 -5.68
N VAL A 69 -4.93 -2.25 -6.67
CA VAL A 69 -6.20 -1.62 -7.05
C VAL A 69 -7.19 -1.64 -5.89
N THR A 70 -7.27 -2.76 -5.17
CA THR A 70 -8.16 -2.91 -4.00
C THR A 70 -7.79 -1.96 -2.86
N ARG A 71 -6.50 -1.86 -2.50
CA ARG A 71 -6.00 -0.91 -1.48
C ARG A 71 -6.35 0.54 -1.85
N SER A 72 -6.10 0.90 -3.10
CA SER A 72 -6.41 2.24 -3.61
C SER A 72 -7.91 2.54 -3.56
N LYS A 73 -8.77 1.59 -3.93
CA LYS A 73 -10.24 1.74 -3.75
C LYS A 73 -10.63 1.93 -2.28
N SER A 74 -10.03 1.17 -1.35
CA SER A 74 -10.31 1.36 0.08
C SER A 74 -9.80 2.69 0.64
N PHE A 75 -8.71 3.25 0.09
CA PHE A 75 -8.29 4.61 0.45
C PHE A 75 -9.39 5.61 0.12
N HIS A 76 -9.91 5.55 -1.10
CA HIS A 76 -10.96 6.46 -1.55
C HIS A 76 -12.30 6.26 -0.84
N GLN A 77 -12.64 5.03 -0.41
CA GLN A 77 -13.82 4.84 0.44
C GLN A 77 -13.73 5.65 1.75
N VAL A 78 -12.54 5.87 2.29
CA VAL A 78 -12.33 6.67 3.49
C VAL A 78 -12.13 8.15 3.15
N LEU A 79 -11.14 8.46 2.32
CA LEU A 79 -10.68 9.83 2.06
C LEU A 79 -11.73 10.70 1.39
N ASP A 80 -12.55 10.14 0.49
CA ASP A 80 -13.55 10.90 -0.26
C ASP A 80 -14.71 11.39 0.64
N GLN A 81 -14.79 10.93 1.90
CA GLN A 81 -15.73 11.44 2.90
C GLN A 81 -15.28 12.78 3.52
N TYR A 82 -14.04 13.22 3.27
CA TYR A 82 -13.44 14.42 3.87
C TYR A 82 -13.21 15.50 2.81
N PRO A 83 -14.18 16.40 2.55
CA PRO A 83 -14.10 17.36 1.45
C PRO A 83 -12.96 18.38 1.59
N ASP A 84 -12.47 18.61 2.83
CA ASP A 84 -11.34 19.50 3.09
C ASP A 84 -9.97 18.83 2.85
N MET A 85 -9.95 17.52 2.62
CA MET A 85 -8.78 16.79 2.15
C MET A 85 -8.74 16.76 0.62
N GLN A 86 -7.75 17.43 0.04
CA GLN A 86 -7.66 17.59 -1.41
C GLN A 86 -6.58 16.68 -1.99
N SER A 87 -6.97 15.71 -2.83
CA SER A 87 -6.01 14.96 -3.63
C SER A 87 -5.39 15.87 -4.69
N VAL A 88 -4.06 16.04 -4.66
CA VAL A 88 -3.32 16.83 -5.67
C VAL A 88 -2.63 15.96 -6.71
N ALA A 89 -2.38 14.69 -6.39
CA ALA A 89 -1.75 13.75 -7.29
C ALA A 89 -2.14 12.31 -6.93
N ARG A 90 -2.29 11.48 -7.95
CA ARG A 90 -2.36 10.02 -7.83
C ARG A 90 -1.50 9.40 -8.92
N GLN A 91 -0.50 8.62 -8.55
CA GLN A 91 0.44 8.02 -9.52
C GLN A 91 0.73 6.55 -9.20
N ASP A 92 0.88 5.74 -10.25
CA ASP A 92 1.31 4.34 -10.17
C ASP A 92 2.82 4.27 -9.95
N ALA A 93 3.23 3.98 -8.71
CA ALA A 93 4.63 3.88 -8.32
C ALA A 93 5.20 2.46 -8.50
N LYS A 94 4.52 1.59 -9.26
CA LYS A 94 5.01 0.26 -9.66
C LYS A 94 5.37 -0.68 -8.51
N GLY A 95 5.05 -0.29 -7.27
CA GLY A 95 5.39 -1.00 -6.05
C GLY A 95 6.86 -0.92 -5.64
N THR A 96 7.68 -0.03 -6.22
CA THR A 96 9.12 0.02 -5.98
C THR A 96 9.55 1.26 -5.20
N LEU A 97 10.65 1.13 -4.46
CA LEU A 97 11.27 2.25 -3.73
C LEU A 97 11.76 3.34 -4.67
N ILE A 98 12.39 2.95 -5.79
CA ILE A 98 12.98 3.89 -6.76
C ILE A 98 11.88 4.74 -7.40
N ASP A 99 10.79 4.11 -7.82
CA ASP A 99 9.65 4.82 -8.40
C ASP A 99 8.94 5.70 -7.36
N GLY A 100 8.75 5.19 -6.13
CA GLY A 100 8.18 5.97 -5.04
C GLY A 100 8.98 7.25 -4.77
N LYS A 101 10.31 7.17 -4.74
CA LYS A 101 11.18 8.33 -4.59
C LYS A 101 11.03 9.30 -5.77
N ARG A 102 11.18 8.81 -7.00
CA ARG A 102 11.12 9.62 -8.22
C ARG A 102 9.80 10.39 -8.35
N ILE A 103 8.69 9.71 -8.06
CA ILE A 103 7.36 10.29 -8.12
C ILE A 103 7.17 11.33 -7.01
N MET A 104 7.60 11.03 -5.79
CA MET A 104 7.51 11.99 -4.70
C MET A 104 8.37 13.25 -4.94
N ASP A 105 9.57 13.10 -5.51
CA ASP A 105 10.40 14.23 -5.94
C ASP A 105 9.63 15.14 -6.93
N SER A 106 8.95 14.54 -7.93
CA SER A 106 8.13 15.27 -8.89
C SER A 106 6.91 15.96 -8.25
N ILE A 107 6.24 15.28 -7.31
CA ILE A 107 5.09 15.84 -6.59
C ILE A 107 5.53 17.00 -5.70
N LEU A 108 6.68 16.93 -5.04
CA LEU A 108 7.19 18.05 -4.23
C LEU A 108 7.49 19.30 -5.06
N GLN A 109 7.94 19.12 -6.31
CA GLN A 109 8.17 20.23 -7.23
C GLN A 109 6.86 20.87 -7.69
N ALA A 110 5.86 20.05 -8.02
CA ALA A 110 4.56 20.54 -8.50
C ALA A 110 3.64 21.06 -7.37
N HIS A 111 3.74 20.47 -6.19
CA HIS A 111 2.88 20.70 -5.03
C HIS A 111 3.73 20.84 -3.76
N PRO A 112 4.54 21.91 -3.63
CA PRO A 112 5.38 22.13 -2.46
C PRO A 112 4.58 22.29 -1.16
N ASP A 113 3.27 22.55 -1.25
CA ASP A 113 2.36 22.67 -0.11
C ASP A 113 1.68 21.34 0.29
N VAL A 114 2.01 20.22 -0.35
CA VAL A 114 1.52 18.89 0.05
C VAL A 114 1.82 18.62 1.53
N LYS A 115 0.82 18.10 2.25
CA LYS A 115 0.86 17.82 3.70
C LYS A 115 0.86 16.35 4.04
N GLY A 116 0.41 15.50 3.12
CA GLY A 116 0.50 14.06 3.31
C GLY A 116 0.68 13.28 2.03
N VAL A 117 1.18 12.06 2.18
CA VAL A 117 1.27 11.06 1.13
C VAL A 117 0.85 9.70 1.66
N ILE A 118 -0.11 9.08 0.98
CA ILE A 118 -0.61 7.73 1.26
C ILE A 118 -0.05 6.77 0.20
N CYS A 119 0.65 5.72 0.65
CA CYS A 119 1.36 4.79 -0.23
C CYS A 119 0.73 3.40 -0.24
N GLY A 120 0.60 2.81 -1.43
CA GLY A 120 -0.05 1.50 -1.61
C GLY A 120 0.74 0.29 -1.10
N ASN A 121 2.04 0.44 -0.84
CA ASN A 121 2.88 -0.58 -0.21
C ASN A 121 4.13 0.04 0.48
N GLY A 122 4.88 -0.79 1.23
CA GLY A 122 5.99 -0.38 2.07
C GLY A 122 7.17 0.20 1.30
N PRO A 123 7.69 -0.47 0.25
CA PRO A 123 8.77 0.07 -0.58
C PRO A 123 8.47 1.46 -1.14
N VAL A 124 7.24 1.70 -1.61
CA VAL A 124 6.82 3.02 -2.12
C VAL A 124 6.80 4.06 -1.00
N ALA A 125 6.32 3.71 0.21
CA ALA A 125 6.37 4.59 1.38
C ALA A 125 7.81 4.97 1.76
N LEU A 126 8.73 4.00 1.79
CA LEU A 126 10.14 4.23 2.06
C LEU A 126 10.81 5.10 0.99
N GLY A 127 10.42 4.92 -0.28
CA GLY A 127 10.85 5.78 -1.39
C GLY A 127 10.39 7.23 -1.20
N ALA A 128 9.12 7.43 -0.85
CA ALA A 128 8.57 8.75 -0.56
C ALA A 128 9.29 9.43 0.63
N ILE A 129 9.55 8.68 1.71
CA ILE A 129 10.33 9.17 2.86
C ILE A 129 11.74 9.61 2.42
N ALA A 130 12.40 8.84 1.55
CA ALA A 130 13.72 9.20 1.05
C ALA A 130 13.72 10.52 0.26
N ALA A 131 12.70 10.74 -0.59
CA ALA A 131 12.51 12.01 -1.32
C ALA A 131 12.26 13.18 -0.36
N LEU A 132 11.33 13.00 0.57
CA LEU A 132 10.98 14.02 1.58
C LEU A 132 12.18 14.41 2.44
N LYS A 133 12.95 13.42 2.90
CA LYS A 133 14.18 13.65 3.68
C LYS A 133 15.22 14.42 2.87
N ALA A 134 15.41 14.08 1.59
CA ALA A 134 16.35 14.79 0.72
C ALA A 134 15.93 16.25 0.47
N ALA A 135 14.62 16.53 0.48
CA ALA A 135 14.05 17.87 0.36
C ALA A 135 13.92 18.62 1.70
N GLY A 136 14.32 18.02 2.83
CA GLY A 136 14.15 18.61 4.17
C GLY A 136 12.70 18.72 4.64
N ARG A 137 11.76 18.01 4.01
CA ARG A 137 10.31 18.05 4.27
C ARG A 137 9.87 17.01 5.30
N ASN A 138 10.28 17.23 6.56
CA ASN A 138 9.90 16.36 7.68
C ASN A 138 8.47 16.63 8.21
N ASP A 139 7.77 17.62 7.65
CA ASP A 139 6.40 18.02 8.00
C ASP A 139 5.32 17.23 7.24
N VAL A 140 5.69 16.43 6.23
CA VAL A 140 4.74 15.65 5.44
C VAL A 140 4.41 14.34 6.13
N ILE A 141 3.13 14.06 6.29
CA ILE A 141 2.63 12.80 6.85
C ILE A 141 2.79 11.70 5.81
N VAL A 142 3.45 10.61 6.16
CA VAL A 142 3.57 9.43 5.29
C VAL A 142 2.90 8.24 5.96
N VAL A 143 2.13 7.47 5.20
CA VAL A 143 1.63 6.15 5.63
C VAL A 143 1.85 5.10 4.54
N GLY A 144 1.93 3.83 4.92
CA GLY A 144 2.16 2.71 4.02
C GLY A 144 1.44 1.45 4.43
N ILE A 145 1.67 0.36 3.70
CA ILE A 145 1.08 -0.96 3.96
C ILE A 145 2.18 -1.97 3.69
N ASP A 146 2.37 -2.95 4.57
CA ASP A 146 3.06 -4.24 4.40
C ASP A 146 3.57 -4.69 5.79
N GLY A 147 4.02 -3.73 6.61
CA GLY A 147 4.46 -3.93 8.00
C GLY A 147 5.81 -4.61 8.11
N SER A 148 6.69 -4.40 7.13
CA SER A 148 8.06 -4.90 7.11
C SER A 148 8.90 -4.36 8.28
N ASN A 149 10.06 -4.98 8.54
CA ASN A 149 10.99 -4.50 9.56
C ASN A 149 11.43 -3.05 9.29
N ASP A 150 11.69 -2.71 8.03
CA ASP A 150 12.10 -1.37 7.63
C ASP A 150 10.97 -0.35 7.88
N GLU A 151 9.72 -0.70 7.61
CA GLU A 151 8.57 0.15 7.93
C GLU A 151 8.35 0.28 9.43
N ARG A 152 8.50 -0.81 10.19
CA ARG A 152 8.44 -0.75 11.67
C ARG A 152 9.49 0.22 12.20
N ASP A 153 10.70 0.16 11.68
CA ASP A 153 11.80 1.01 12.13
C ASP A 153 11.58 2.46 11.69
N ALA A 154 10.98 2.70 10.51
CA ALA A 154 10.51 4.02 10.09
C ALA A 154 9.38 4.57 10.97
N VAL A 155 8.46 3.71 11.45
CA VAL A 155 7.42 4.09 12.42
C VAL A 155 8.06 4.49 13.76
N LYS A 156 9.00 3.70 14.27
CA LYS A 156 9.76 4.03 15.48
C LYS A 156 10.54 5.34 15.35
N ALA A 157 11.08 5.63 14.17
CA ALA A 157 11.77 6.87 13.86
C ALA A 157 10.81 8.06 13.63
N GLY A 158 9.49 7.81 13.54
CA GLY A 158 8.47 8.83 13.31
C GLY A 158 8.38 9.36 11.87
N THR A 159 9.17 8.81 10.94
CA THR A 159 9.17 9.18 9.50
C THR A 159 8.05 8.51 8.73
N LEU A 160 7.52 7.39 9.25
CA LEU A 160 6.28 6.76 8.80
C LEU A 160 5.26 6.85 9.94
N LYS A 161 4.05 7.37 9.69
CA LYS A 161 3.04 7.52 10.76
C LYS A 161 2.26 6.26 11.03
N ALA A 162 2.09 5.41 10.02
CA ALA A 162 1.45 4.11 10.15
C ALA A 162 1.88 3.16 9.04
N THR A 163 1.87 1.87 9.37
CA THR A 163 1.86 0.76 8.40
C THR A 163 0.93 -0.34 8.92
N VAL A 164 0.26 -1.05 8.01
CA VAL A 164 -0.56 -2.22 8.34
C VAL A 164 0.19 -3.49 7.95
N MET A 165 0.33 -4.41 8.91
CA MET A 165 1.01 -5.68 8.70
C MET A 165 0.15 -6.66 7.91
N LEU A 166 0.71 -7.18 6.82
CA LEU A 166 0.06 -8.15 5.96
C LEU A 166 0.53 -9.58 6.29
N GLN A 167 -0.22 -10.32 7.10
CA GLN A 167 0.15 -11.68 7.58
C GLN A 167 -0.23 -12.89 6.69
N ALA A 168 0.16 -12.95 5.42
CA ALA A 168 -0.27 -14.03 4.51
C ALA A 168 0.45 -15.33 4.82
N GLN A 169 1.70 -15.23 5.27
CA GLN A 169 2.45 -16.40 5.74
C GLN A 169 1.84 -16.98 7.02
N ALA A 170 1.31 -16.16 7.92
CA ALA A 170 0.60 -16.66 9.10
C ALA A 170 -0.72 -17.35 8.70
N ILE A 171 -1.49 -16.76 7.77
CA ILE A 171 -2.71 -17.38 7.24
C ILE A 171 -2.39 -18.70 6.55
N ALA A 172 -1.36 -18.75 5.68
CA ALA A 172 -0.93 -19.96 4.98
C ALA A 172 -0.40 -21.05 5.93
N ALA A 173 0.21 -20.68 7.06
CA ALA A 173 0.66 -21.60 8.10
C ALA A 173 -0.47 -22.06 9.05
N GLY A 174 -1.74 -21.69 8.80
CA GLY A 174 -2.88 -22.00 9.67
C GLY A 174 -2.88 -21.23 11.00
N ARG A 175 -2.13 -20.13 11.08
CA ARG A 175 -2.00 -19.27 12.27
C ARG A 175 -2.78 -17.95 12.14
N GLY A 176 -3.72 -17.87 11.20
CA GLY A 176 -4.63 -16.73 11.06
C GLY A 176 -5.43 -16.52 12.35
N ASP A 177 -5.51 -15.25 12.76
CA ASP A 177 -6.15 -14.69 13.96
C ASP A 177 -6.94 -15.68 14.83
N ARG A 178 -6.37 -16.03 15.99
CA ARG A 178 -7.01 -16.83 17.05
C ARG A 178 -7.76 -15.94 18.04
N SER A 179 -8.38 -14.85 17.60
CA SER A 179 -9.38 -14.14 18.38
C SER A 179 -10.79 -14.63 17.99
N ARG A 180 -11.21 -15.69 18.68
CA ARG A 180 -12.61 -15.93 19.03
C ARG A 180 -12.77 -15.65 20.51
#